data_AF-A0A0A9YUZ5-F1
#
_entry.id   AF-A0A0A9YUZ5-F1
#
_cell.length_a   1.000
_cell.length_b   1.000
_cell.length_c   1.000
_cell.angle_alpha   90.00
_cell.angle_beta   90.00
_cell.angle_gamma   90.00
#
_symmetry.space_group_name_H-M   'P 1'
#
loop_
_entity.id
_entity.type
_entity.pdbx_description
1 polymer ?
#
loop_
_entity_poly.entity_id
_entity_poly.type
_entity_poly.pdbx_seq_one_letter_code
_entity_poly.pdbx_strand_id
1 'polypeptide(L)'
;MCLECLTCSCFRPRYKRLVDNIFPQYPQEGLVKSNMEKLIFYSLSSPEKLDRIGDYLYLRARRDITRSSRIGFVVIAMEAMDQLLRACHAQALNLYVESFLKMIQRLLESSEADLQILATQSFVIF
;
A
#
# COMPACT_ATOMS: atom_id res chain seq x y z
N MET A 1 -14.72 -12.62 29.52
CA MET A 1 -14.08 -13.61 28.63
C MET A 1 -14.45 -13.27 27.20
N CYS A 2 -13.47 -12.85 26.40
CA CYS A 2 -13.37 -13.00 24.94
C CYS A 2 -11.94 -12.55 24.58
N LEU A 3 -10.97 -13.18 25.25
CA LEU A 3 -9.57 -13.18 24.86
C LEU A 3 -9.49 -14.23 23.74
N GLU A 4 -8.91 -13.89 22.59
CA GLU A 4 -8.75 -14.75 21.39
C GLU A 4 -9.82 -14.65 20.27
N CYS A 5 -10.19 -13.44 19.86
CA CYS A 5 -10.84 -13.24 18.54
C CYS A 5 -10.10 -12.20 17.68
N LEU A 6 -8.84 -12.48 17.35
CA LEU A 6 -8.00 -11.62 16.48
C LEU A 6 -8.43 -11.63 14.99
N THR A 7 -9.50 -12.33 14.62
CA THR A 7 -9.91 -12.52 13.22
C THR A 7 -11.38 -12.16 12.93
N CYS A 8 -12.08 -11.47 13.83
CA CYS A 8 -13.40 -10.93 13.50
C CYS A 8 -13.29 -9.74 12.54
N SER A 9 -13.66 -9.97 11.27
CA SER A 9 -13.75 -8.98 10.20
C SER A 9 -14.71 -7.81 10.50
N CYS A 10 -15.58 -7.93 11.50
CA CYS A 10 -16.50 -6.90 11.98
C CYS A 10 -15.81 -5.71 12.68
N PHE A 11 -14.63 -5.92 13.30
CA PHE A 11 -13.91 -4.86 14.03
C PHE A 11 -12.75 -4.24 13.22
N ARG A 12 -12.49 -4.71 11.99
CA ARG A 12 -11.42 -4.11 11.17
C ARG A 12 -11.83 -2.69 10.72
N PRO A 13 -10.97 -1.68 10.98
CA PRO A 13 -11.18 -0.34 10.46
C PRO A 13 -11.46 -0.35 8.96
N ARG A 14 -12.41 0.49 8.52
CA ARG A 14 -12.89 0.52 7.12
C ARG A 14 -11.75 0.67 6.11
N TYR A 15 -10.76 1.53 6.41
CA TYR A 15 -9.62 1.76 5.53
C TYR A 15 -8.78 0.50 5.29
N LYS A 16 -8.58 -0.35 6.31
CA LYS A 16 -7.83 -1.61 6.16
C LYS A 16 -8.56 -2.57 5.24
N ARG A 17 -9.88 -2.66 5.34
CA ARG A 17 -10.72 -3.48 4.45
C ARG A 17 -10.65 -3.00 3.01
N LEU A 18 -10.70 -1.68 2.79
CA LEU A 18 -10.56 -1.11 1.44
C LEU A 18 -9.20 -1.42 0.84
N VAL A 19 -8.12 -1.28 1.61
CA VAL A 19 -6.76 -1.65 1.18
C VAL A 19 -6.68 -3.15 0.90
N ASP A 20 -7.15 -4.02 1.80
CA ASP A 20 -7.08 -5.48 1.60
C ASP A 20 -7.81 -5.90 0.30
N ASN A 21 -8.90 -5.23 -0.07
CA ASN A 21 -9.69 -5.52 -1.27
C ASN A 21 -8.99 -5.15 -2.59
N ILE A 22 -7.93 -4.34 -2.58
CA ILE A 22 -7.19 -4.02 -3.82
C ILE A 22 -6.23 -5.16 -4.22
N PHE A 23 -5.91 -6.06 -3.27
CA PHE A 23 -5.03 -7.19 -3.50
C PHE A 23 -5.84 -8.41 -3.97
N PRO A 24 -5.48 -9.02 -5.10
CA PRO A 24 -6.09 -10.26 -5.57
C PRO A 24 -5.64 -11.46 -4.72
N GLN A 25 -6.21 -12.64 -5.00
CA GLN A 25 -5.76 -13.88 -4.41
C GLN A 25 -4.35 -14.25 -4.89
N TYR A 26 -4.07 -14.01 -6.17
CA TYR A 26 -2.77 -14.29 -6.77
C TYR A 26 -2.14 -13.04 -7.39
N PRO A 27 -0.82 -12.82 -7.21
CA PRO A 27 -0.16 -11.57 -7.60
C PRO A 27 -0.18 -11.31 -9.12
N GLN A 28 -0.25 -12.36 -9.94
CA GLN A 28 -0.31 -12.23 -11.40
C GLN A 28 -1.60 -11.57 -11.91
N GLU A 29 -2.67 -11.53 -11.11
CA GLU A 29 -3.91 -10.83 -11.46
C GLU A 29 -3.77 -9.31 -11.38
N GLY A 30 -2.72 -8.82 -10.70
CA GLY A 30 -2.43 -7.41 -10.55
C GLY A 30 -3.41 -6.66 -9.65
N LEU A 31 -3.25 -5.35 -9.58
CA LEU A 31 -4.06 -4.47 -8.74
C LEU A 31 -5.54 -4.47 -9.20
N VAL A 32 -6.47 -4.73 -8.26
CA VAL A 32 -7.90 -4.76 -8.55
C VAL A 32 -8.43 -3.32 -8.77
N LYS A 33 -8.46 -2.88 -10.02
CA LYS A 33 -8.75 -1.49 -10.44
C LYS A 33 -10.01 -0.89 -9.83
N SER A 34 -11.13 -1.62 -9.85
CA SER A 34 -12.40 -1.13 -9.31
C SER A 34 -12.38 -0.93 -7.79
N ASN A 35 -11.56 -1.69 -7.06
CA ASN A 35 -11.37 -1.50 -5.63
C ASN A 35 -10.35 -0.40 -5.33
N MET A 36 -9.36 -0.22 -6.23
CA MET A 36 -8.43 0.89 -6.16
C MET A 36 -9.13 2.23 -6.34
N GLU A 37 -10.02 2.38 -7.32
CA GLU A 37 -10.82 3.59 -7.52
C GLU A 37 -11.65 3.95 -6.28
N LYS A 38 -12.24 2.94 -5.61
CA LYS A 38 -12.94 3.14 -4.33
C LYS A 38 -12.01 3.60 -3.22
N LEU A 39 -10.78 3.10 -3.18
CA LEU A 39 -9.77 3.51 -2.20
C LEU A 39 -9.33 4.96 -2.44
N ILE A 40 -9.09 5.35 -3.71
CA ILE A 40 -8.79 6.73 -4.11
C ILE A 40 -9.94 7.66 -3.72
N PHE A 41 -11.18 7.30 -4.08
CA PHE A 41 -12.35 8.11 -3.72
C PHE A 41 -12.47 8.30 -2.20
N TYR A 42 -12.21 7.22 -1.44
CA TYR A 42 -12.22 7.26 0.01
C TYR A 42 -11.11 8.14 0.60
N SER A 43 -9.90 8.11 0.03
CA SER A 43 -8.81 8.96 0.49
C SER A 43 -9.05 10.44 0.17
N LEU A 44 -9.61 10.75 -1.00
CA LEU A 44 -9.99 12.11 -1.39
C LEU A 44 -11.11 12.68 -0.52
N SER A 45 -12.09 11.84 -0.16
CA SER A 45 -13.20 12.22 0.73
C SER A 45 -12.77 12.35 2.19
N SER A 46 -11.58 11.89 2.56
CA SER A 46 -11.09 11.86 3.93
C SER A 46 -9.56 11.89 3.98
N PRO A 47 -8.93 13.05 3.69
CA PRO A 47 -7.48 13.19 3.62
C PRO A 47 -6.75 12.76 4.90
N GLU A 48 -7.37 12.92 6.07
CA GLU A 48 -6.82 12.51 7.36
C GLU A 48 -6.61 10.99 7.49
N LYS A 49 -7.25 10.20 6.62
CA LYS A 49 -7.10 8.74 6.59
C LYS A 49 -6.02 8.28 5.62
N LEU A 50 -5.56 9.14 4.72
CA LEU A 50 -4.56 8.82 3.70
C LEU A 50 -3.24 8.36 4.35
N ASP A 51 -2.84 9.02 5.44
CA ASP A 51 -1.68 8.63 6.25
C ASP A 51 -1.78 7.16 6.73
N ARG A 52 -2.91 6.81 7.37
CA ARG A 52 -3.16 5.44 7.85
C ARG A 52 -3.21 4.40 6.74
N ILE A 53 -3.63 4.80 5.53
CA ILE A 53 -3.64 3.95 4.34
C ILE A 53 -2.21 3.68 3.89
N GLY A 54 -1.38 4.73 3.76
CA GLY A 54 0.03 4.63 3.41
C GLY A 54 0.82 3.74 4.37
N ASP A 55 0.67 3.98 5.68
CA ASP A 55 1.30 3.17 6.72
C ASP A 55 0.91 1.69 6.64
N TYR A 56 -0.37 1.40 6.37
CA TYR A 56 -0.83 0.02 6.29
C TYR A 56 -0.33 -0.69 5.02
N LEU A 57 -0.25 0.02 3.89
CA LEU A 57 0.38 -0.47 2.65
C LEU A 57 1.85 -0.79 2.87
N TYR A 58 2.59 0.13 3.52
CA TYR A 58 3.99 -0.08 3.92
C TYR A 58 4.16 -1.32 4.79
N LEU A 59 3.41 -1.43 5.89
CA LEU A 59 3.50 -2.57 6.80
C LEU A 59 3.16 -3.90 6.13
N ARG A 60 2.24 -3.89 5.17
CA ARG A 60 1.87 -5.07 4.39
C ARG A 60 3.02 -5.48 3.47
N ALA A 61 3.49 -4.59 2.60
CA ALA A 61 4.57 -4.89 1.67
C ALA A 61 5.87 -5.28 2.40
N ARG A 62 6.20 -4.61 3.51
CA ARG A 62 7.39 -4.93 4.31
C ARG A 62 7.47 -6.40 4.74
N ARG A 63 6.32 -7.05 4.98
CA ARG A 63 6.25 -8.48 5.33
C ARG A 63 6.52 -9.39 4.13
N ASP A 64 6.24 -8.89 2.94
CA ASP A 64 6.34 -9.64 1.68
C ASP A 64 7.69 -9.42 0.98
N ILE A 65 8.39 -8.31 1.24
CA ILE A 65 9.73 -8.01 0.68
C ILE A 65 10.75 -9.09 1.01
N THR A 66 10.70 -9.71 2.20
CA THR A 66 11.67 -10.74 2.59
C THR A 66 11.35 -12.13 2.01
N ARG A 67 10.31 -12.26 1.18
CA ARG A 67 9.82 -13.53 0.64
C ARG A 67 9.72 -13.42 -0.87
N SER A 68 10.67 -14.01 -1.59
CA SER A 68 10.73 -13.90 -3.07
C SER A 68 9.43 -14.34 -3.77
N SER A 69 8.71 -15.34 -3.23
CA SER A 69 7.40 -15.79 -3.75
C SER A 69 6.26 -14.78 -3.57
N ARG A 70 6.49 -13.67 -2.85
CA ARG A 70 5.50 -12.62 -2.55
C ARG A 70 5.85 -11.28 -3.19
N ILE A 71 6.94 -11.18 -3.96
CA ILE A 71 7.37 -9.94 -4.63
C ILE A 71 6.24 -9.33 -5.46
N GLY A 72 5.43 -10.14 -6.15
CA GLY A 72 4.30 -9.61 -6.92
C GLY A 72 3.26 -8.84 -6.08
N PHE A 73 3.09 -9.15 -4.79
CA PHE A 73 2.24 -8.35 -3.91
C PHE A 73 2.90 -7.03 -3.49
N VAL A 74 4.24 -6.99 -3.43
CA VAL A 74 5.00 -5.75 -3.20
C VAL A 74 4.82 -4.80 -4.40
N VAL A 75 4.85 -5.33 -5.63
CA VAL A 75 4.57 -4.56 -6.86
C VAL A 75 3.18 -3.94 -6.80
N ILE A 76 2.15 -4.72 -6.44
CA ILE A 76 0.77 -4.22 -6.30
C ILE A 76 0.67 -3.13 -5.23
N ALA A 77 1.38 -3.29 -4.10
CA ALA A 77 1.38 -2.28 -3.04
C ALA A 77 2.03 -0.96 -3.52
N MET A 78 3.15 -1.05 -4.24
CA MET A 78 3.80 0.12 -4.84
C MET A 78 2.91 0.81 -5.88
N GLU A 79 2.31 0.04 -6.78
CA GLU A 79 1.40 0.59 -7.79
C GLU A 79 0.21 1.32 -7.14
N ALA A 80 -0.36 0.76 -6.07
CA ALA A 80 -1.41 1.42 -5.30
C ALA A 80 -0.90 2.73 -4.66
N MET A 81 0.32 2.72 -4.11
CA MET A 81 0.88 3.93 -3.51
C MET A 81 1.12 5.04 -4.54
N ASP A 82 1.59 4.69 -5.74
CA ASP A 82 1.80 5.62 -6.85
C ASP A 82 0.48 6.23 -7.33
N GLN A 83 -0.59 5.43 -7.44
CA GLN A 83 -1.90 5.93 -7.85
C GLN A 83 -2.52 6.87 -6.79
N LEU A 84 -2.38 6.55 -5.50
CA LEU A 84 -2.82 7.43 -4.41
C LEU A 84 -2.05 8.76 -4.42
N LEU A 85 -0.73 8.71 -4.64
CA LEU A 85 0.12 9.88 -4.73
C LEU A 85 -0.31 10.81 -5.86
N ARG A 86 -0.55 10.26 -7.07
CA ARG A 86 -1.00 11.01 -8.25
C ARG A 86 -2.40 11.61 -8.09
N ALA A 87 -3.27 10.93 -7.35
CA ALA A 87 -4.65 11.36 -7.17
C ALA A 87 -4.82 12.45 -6.10
N CYS A 88 -3.96 12.48 -5.07
CA CYS A 88 -4.11 13.39 -3.93
C CYS A 88 -3.38 14.74 -4.14
N HIS A 89 -3.98 15.85 -3.70
CA HIS A 89 -3.37 17.19 -3.78
C HIS A 89 -2.37 17.46 -2.64
N ALA A 90 -1.40 18.35 -2.88
CA ALA A 90 -0.24 18.61 -2.02
C ALA A 90 -0.52 18.85 -0.52
N GLN A 91 -1.65 19.47 -0.16
CA GLN A 91 -2.00 19.77 1.24
C GLN A 91 -2.27 18.52 2.09
N ALA A 92 -2.61 17.39 1.48
CA ALA A 92 -2.89 16.12 2.16
C ALA A 92 -1.65 15.21 2.28
N LEU A 93 -0.52 15.59 1.69
CA LEU A 93 0.58 14.66 1.39
C LEU A 93 1.64 14.52 2.50
N ASN A 94 1.78 15.46 3.43
CA ASN A 94 2.95 15.51 4.31
C ASN A 94 3.27 14.18 5.04
N LEU A 95 2.27 13.50 5.61
CA LEU A 95 2.48 12.22 6.30
C LEU A 95 2.44 11.01 5.34
N TYR A 96 1.66 11.11 4.26
CA TYR A 96 1.61 10.08 3.24
C TYR A 96 2.95 9.92 2.50
N VAL A 97 3.62 11.04 2.23
CA VAL A 97 4.96 11.08 1.62
C VAL A 97 5.98 10.41 2.51
N GLU A 98 5.89 10.57 3.83
CA GLU A 98 6.76 9.85 4.76
C GLU A 98 6.58 8.32 4.61
N SER A 99 5.33 7.84 4.57
CA SER A 99 5.04 6.42 4.32
C SER A 99 5.57 5.94 2.98
N PHE A 100 5.44 6.75 1.93
CA PHE A 100 5.96 6.46 0.59
C PHE A 100 7.48 6.35 0.58
N LEU A 101 8.19 7.33 1.14
CA LEU A 101 9.65 7.33 1.21
C LEU A 101 10.18 6.17 2.06
N LYS A 102 9.50 5.81 3.16
CA LYS A 102 9.83 4.60 3.94
C LYS A 102 9.73 3.32 3.10
N MET A 103 8.73 3.23 2.23
CA MET A 103 8.60 2.11 1.30
C MET A 103 9.76 2.10 0.29
N ILE A 104 10.04 3.24 -0.36
CA ILE A 104 11.14 3.38 -1.31
C ILE A 104 12.47 2.98 -0.68
N GLN A 105 12.81 3.54 0.49
CA GLN A 105 14.02 3.19 1.22
C GLN A 105 14.07 1.69 1.48
N ARG A 106 12.97 1.09 1.93
CA ARG A 106 12.94 -0.34 2.27
C ARG A 106 13.14 -1.24 1.06
N LEU A 107 12.65 -0.83 -0.11
CA LEU A 107 12.85 -1.56 -1.36
C LEU A 107 14.29 -1.43 -1.87
N LEU A 108 14.89 -0.25 -1.73
CA LEU A 108 16.30 -0.01 -2.08
C LEU A 108 17.28 -0.78 -1.17
N GLU A 109 16.92 -0.99 0.10
CA GLU A 109 17.67 -1.83 1.05
C GLU A 109 17.55 -3.34 0.78
N SER A 110 16.68 -3.76 -0.15
CA SER A 110 16.54 -5.17 -0.52
C SER A 110 17.75 -5.68 -1.30
N SER A 111 18.05 -6.98 -1.17
CA SER A 111 19.04 -7.66 -2.03
C SER A 111 18.52 -7.96 -3.45
N GLU A 112 17.20 -7.83 -3.66
CA GLU A 112 16.55 -8.14 -4.94
C GLU A 112 16.62 -6.94 -5.90
N ALA A 113 17.32 -7.09 -7.02
CA ALA A 113 17.50 -6.03 -8.02
C ALA A 113 16.16 -5.49 -8.57
N ASP A 114 15.18 -6.36 -8.78
CA ASP A 114 13.85 -5.97 -9.28
C ASP A 114 13.13 -5.02 -8.32
N LEU A 115 13.31 -5.20 -7.01
CA LEU A 115 12.72 -4.30 -6.00
C LEU A 115 13.44 -2.94 -5.98
N GLN A 116 14.74 -2.92 -6.19
CA GLN A 116 15.50 -1.66 -6.33
C GLN A 116 15.07 -0.90 -7.59
N ILE A 117 14.89 -1.60 -8.72
CA ILE A 117 14.41 -1.01 -9.97
C ILE A 117 12.99 -0.44 -9.78
N LEU A 118 12.08 -1.21 -9.18
CA LEU A 118 10.72 -0.75 -8.86
C LEU A 118 10.75 0.54 -8.03
N ALA A 119 11.58 0.58 -6.98
CA ALA A 119 11.71 1.75 -6.12
C ALA A 119 12.22 2.98 -6.89
N THR A 120 13.26 2.83 -7.70
CA THR A 120 13.80 3.94 -8.49
C THR A 120 12.80 4.46 -9.53
N GLN A 121 12.04 3.58 -10.18
CA GLN A 121 10.99 3.98 -11.13
C GLN A 121 9.88 4.79 -10.46
N SER A 122 9.37 4.31 -9.32
CA SER A 122 8.35 5.05 -8.55
C SER A 122 8.89 6.36 -7.98
N PHE A 123 10.16 6.42 -7.57
CA PHE A 123 10.77 7.65 -7.06
C PHE A 123 10.94 8.74 -8.14
N VAL A 124 11.23 8.38 -9.38
CA VAL A 124 11.32 9.36 -10.50
C VAL A 124 9.96 9.97 -10.84
N ILE A 125 8.88 9.23 -10.56
CA ILE A 125 7.49 9.67 -10.77
C ILE A 125 7.02 10.64 -9.69
N PHE A 126 7.56 10.49 -8.47
CA PHE A 126 7.28 11.33 -7.30
C PHE A 126 7.87 12.74 -7.47
#